data_AF-A0A1F4UNP4-F1
#
_entry.id   AF-A0A1F4UNP4-F1
#
_cell.length_a   1.000
_cell.length_b   1.000
_cell.length_c   1.000
_cell.angle_alpha   90.00
_cell.angle_beta   90.00
_cell.angle_gamma   90.00
#
_symmetry.space_group_name_H-M   'P 1'
#
loop_
_entity.id
_entity.type
_entity.pdbx_description
1 polymer ?
#
loop_
_entity_poly.entity_id
_entity_poly.type
_entity_poly.pdbx_seq_one_letter_code
_entity_poly.pdbx_strand_id
1 'polypeptide(L)'
;MISKTLLKLIDQSIVPAIMLLSARLASIFLISYVKDIKFIFDSSGFTFDSKSDYLYINSYSTLAMIASLAVGLLYILLKALLFHETHVTPHLTTKLFHFRLSYLIQNSMDLYSQGVIWMIYLYLITVISGIFMSFGLIYSWIFFVGLILSVLSTVILVFDVESEINIKSNQNNFIEDKTATVSLGYKKIQYE
;
A
#
# COMPACT_ATOMS: atom_id res chain seq x y z
N MET A 1 -14.44 -19.51 -10.28
CA MET A 1 -13.90 -18.14 -10.42
C MET A 1 -13.02 -17.71 -9.24
N ILE A 2 -13.31 -18.12 -8.00
CA ILE A 2 -12.54 -17.78 -6.77
C ILE A 2 -11.03 -18.09 -6.88
N SER A 3 -10.65 -19.19 -7.52
CA SER A 3 -9.23 -19.60 -7.64
C SER A 3 -8.34 -18.56 -8.33
N LYS A 4 -8.83 -17.86 -9.37
CA LYS A 4 -8.02 -16.86 -10.11
C LYS A 4 -7.80 -15.59 -9.29
N THR A 5 -8.83 -15.12 -8.59
CA THR A 5 -8.71 -13.94 -7.71
C THR A 5 -7.81 -14.24 -6.52
N LEU A 6 -7.95 -15.42 -5.91
CA LEU A 6 -7.11 -15.82 -4.79
C LEU A 6 -5.63 -15.94 -5.19
N LEU A 7 -5.35 -16.57 -6.33
CA LEU A 7 -3.99 -16.66 -6.89
C LEU A 7 -3.38 -15.27 -7.13
N LYS A 8 -4.19 -14.33 -7.63
CA LYS A 8 -3.74 -12.94 -7.86
C LYS A 8 -3.41 -12.22 -6.55
N LEU A 9 -4.21 -12.39 -5.50
CA LEU A 9 -3.94 -11.80 -4.18
C LEU A 9 -2.68 -12.39 -3.54
N ILE A 10 -2.45 -13.68 -3.72
CA ILE A 10 -1.22 -14.35 -3.27
C ILE A 10 -0.02 -13.78 -4.03
N ASP A 11 -0.10 -13.64 -5.34
CA ASP A 11 1.00 -13.09 -6.14
C ASP A 11 1.34 -11.64 -5.71
N GLN A 12 0.30 -10.83 -5.46
CA GLN A 12 0.46 -9.46 -4.96
C GLN A 12 1.06 -9.39 -3.55
N SER A 13 0.89 -10.40 -2.70
CA SER A 13 1.41 -10.43 -1.33
C SER A 13 2.87 -10.87 -1.22
N ILE A 14 3.41 -11.54 -2.25
CA ILE A 14 4.81 -11.97 -2.29
C ILE A 14 5.77 -10.77 -2.21
N VAL A 15 5.47 -9.69 -2.95
CA VAL A 15 6.33 -8.50 -3.01
C VAL A 15 6.55 -7.85 -1.63
N PRO A 16 5.52 -7.44 -0.87
CA PRO A 16 5.72 -6.87 0.45
C PRO A 16 6.37 -7.86 1.43
N ALA A 17 6.10 -9.17 1.32
CA ALA A 17 6.73 -10.18 2.16
C ALA A 17 8.26 -10.26 1.95
N ILE A 18 8.70 -10.35 0.69
CA ILE A 18 10.13 -10.37 0.35
C ILE A 18 10.79 -9.05 0.73
N MET A 19 10.11 -7.91 0.50
CA MET A 19 10.62 -6.60 0.86
C MET A 19 10.84 -6.47 2.38
N LEU A 20 9.92 -6.96 3.20
CA LEU A 20 10.06 -6.97 4.65
C LEU A 20 11.25 -7.80 5.12
N LEU A 21 11.39 -9.01 4.59
CA LEU A 21 12.47 -9.92 4.96
C LEU A 21 13.82 -9.34 4.56
N SER A 22 13.94 -8.83 3.33
CA SER A 22 15.16 -8.18 2.85
C SER A 22 15.48 -6.90 3.63
N ALA A 23 14.49 -6.04 3.91
CA ALA A 23 14.69 -4.84 4.72
C ALA A 23 15.19 -5.18 6.14
N ARG A 24 14.63 -6.22 6.76
CA ARG A 24 15.06 -6.69 8.08
C ARG A 24 16.50 -7.19 8.06
N LEU A 25 16.84 -8.10 7.15
CA LEU A 25 18.21 -8.63 7.08
C LEU A 25 19.21 -7.53 6.74
N ALA A 26 18.95 -6.74 5.70
CA ALA A 26 19.83 -5.67 5.27
C ALA A 26 20.05 -4.63 6.38
N SER A 27 19.00 -4.25 7.11
CA SER A 27 19.13 -3.31 8.23
C SER A 27 19.94 -3.89 9.38
N ILE A 28 19.76 -5.16 9.76
CA ILE A 28 20.61 -5.80 10.78
C ILE A 28 22.08 -5.72 10.37
N PHE A 29 22.44 -6.13 9.15
CA PHE A 29 23.83 -6.06 8.68
C PHE A 29 24.36 -4.63 8.65
N LEU A 30 23.59 -3.69 8.09
CA LEU A 30 24.02 -2.29 7.93
C LEU A 30 24.21 -1.60 9.28
N ILE A 31 23.28 -1.77 10.21
CA ILE A 31 23.34 -1.15 11.54
C ILE A 31 24.49 -1.74 12.35
N SER A 32 24.65 -3.07 12.35
CA SER A 32 25.77 -3.72 13.02
C SER A 32 27.11 -3.24 12.48
N TYR A 33 27.24 -3.08 11.16
CA TYR A 33 28.45 -2.56 10.52
C TYR A 33 28.74 -1.10 10.91
N VAL A 34 27.73 -0.23 10.85
CA VAL A 34 27.90 1.22 11.16
C VAL A 34 28.21 1.46 12.64
N LYS A 35 27.74 0.59 13.54
CA LYS A 35 27.92 0.73 15.00
C LYS A 35 29.01 -0.17 15.58
N ASP A 36 29.71 -0.92 14.74
CA ASP A 36 30.73 -1.90 15.15
C ASP A 36 30.21 -2.90 16.21
N ILE A 37 28.93 -3.29 16.09
CA ILE A 37 28.30 -4.24 16.99
C ILE A 37 28.59 -5.65 16.49
N LYS A 38 29.25 -6.44 17.32
CA LYS A 38 29.52 -7.86 17.05
C LYS A 38 28.22 -8.66 17.20
N PHE A 39 27.97 -9.52 16.23
CA PHE A 39 26.87 -10.46 16.27
C PHE A 39 27.34 -11.85 15.85
N ILE A 40 26.74 -12.86 16.46
CA ILE A 40 26.96 -14.26 16.10
C ILE A 40 25.67 -14.76 15.45
N PHE A 41 25.81 -15.46 14.34
CA PHE A 41 24.69 -16.15 13.71
C PHE A 41 24.71 -17.61 14.16
N ASP A 42 23.72 -17.98 14.97
CA ASP A 42 23.54 -19.33 15.50
C ASP A 42 22.18 -19.92 15.06
N SER A 43 21.95 -21.19 15.34
CA SER A 43 20.70 -21.91 15.09
C SER A 43 19.45 -21.26 15.69
N SER A 44 19.62 -20.45 16.73
CA SER A 44 18.58 -19.64 17.37
C SER A 44 18.36 -18.26 16.71
N GLY A 45 19.22 -17.89 15.74
CA GLY A 45 19.18 -16.62 15.02
C GLY A 45 20.38 -15.72 15.34
N PHE A 46 20.16 -14.40 15.27
CA PHE A 46 21.17 -13.39 15.58
C PHE A 46 21.27 -13.17 17.09
N THR A 47 22.44 -13.45 17.67
CA THR A 47 22.74 -13.20 19.08
C THR A 47 23.75 -12.06 19.21
N PHE A 48 23.60 -11.27 20.27
CA PHE A 48 24.41 -10.10 20.56
C PHE A 48 24.89 -10.18 22.01
N ASP A 49 26.10 -9.67 22.27
CA ASP A 49 26.75 -9.78 23.57
C ASP A 49 26.04 -8.96 24.67
N SER A 50 25.45 -7.82 24.29
CA SER A 50 24.75 -6.93 25.21
C SER A 50 23.26 -6.82 24.89
N LYS A 51 22.44 -6.74 25.96
CA LYS A 51 21.01 -6.42 25.87
C LYS A 51 20.77 -5.06 25.21
N SER A 52 21.65 -4.08 25.43
CA SER A 52 21.55 -2.75 24.79
C SER A 52 21.62 -2.85 23.28
N ASP A 53 22.51 -3.72 22.79
CA ASP A 53 22.85 -3.81 21.38
C ASP A 53 21.77 -4.58 20.62
N TYR A 54 21.27 -5.66 21.25
CA TYR A 54 20.06 -6.34 20.78
C TYR A 54 18.87 -5.37 20.70
N LEU A 55 18.60 -4.61 21.76
CA LEU A 55 17.49 -3.66 21.79
C LEU A 55 17.62 -2.62 20.67
N TYR A 56 18.82 -2.10 20.47
CA TYR A 56 19.10 -1.11 19.42
C TYR A 56 18.88 -1.71 18.02
N ILE A 57 19.52 -2.82 17.70
CA ILE A 57 19.44 -3.43 16.36
C ILE A 57 18.02 -3.93 16.06
N ASN A 58 17.36 -4.57 17.02
CA ASN A 58 15.98 -5.03 16.84
C ASN A 58 15.02 -3.87 16.62
N SER A 59 15.22 -2.76 17.36
CA SER A 59 14.44 -1.54 17.20
C SER A 59 14.59 -0.94 15.80
N TYR A 60 15.82 -0.63 15.39
CA TYR A 60 16.07 0.04 14.10
C TYR A 60 15.83 -0.87 12.89
N SER A 61 16.01 -2.18 13.01
CA SER A 61 15.60 -3.11 11.94
C SER A 61 14.09 -3.21 11.79
N THR A 62 13.33 -3.14 12.89
CA THR A 62 11.87 -3.04 12.87
C THR A 62 11.42 -1.70 12.26
N LEU A 63 12.11 -0.60 12.58
CA LEU A 63 11.87 0.69 11.94
C LEU A 63 12.11 0.64 10.42
N ALA A 64 13.18 -0.02 9.98
CA ALA A 64 13.47 -0.20 8.56
C ALA A 64 12.36 -1.00 7.84
N MET A 65 11.80 -2.02 8.49
CA MET A 65 10.63 -2.74 7.98
C MET A 65 9.42 -1.80 7.82
N ILE A 66 9.09 -1.03 8.85
CA ILE A 66 7.98 -0.06 8.81
C ILE A 66 8.21 0.96 7.68
N ALA A 67 9.42 1.51 7.57
CA ALA A 67 9.78 2.46 6.52
C ALA A 67 9.69 1.85 5.12
N SER A 68 10.12 0.61 4.93
CA SER A 68 10.02 -0.09 3.63
C SER A 68 8.57 -0.25 3.18
N LEU A 69 7.67 -0.62 4.11
CA LEU A 69 6.24 -0.70 3.83
C LEU A 69 5.63 0.68 3.58
N ALA A 70 6.04 1.69 4.36
CA ALA A 70 5.63 3.07 4.16
C ALA A 70 5.92 3.55 2.74
N VAL A 71 7.13 3.31 2.25
CA VAL A 71 7.56 3.71 0.91
C VAL A 71 6.76 2.99 -0.17
N GLY A 72 6.58 1.68 -0.06
CA GLY A 72 5.81 0.95 -1.08
C GLY A 72 4.31 1.26 -1.05
N LEU A 73 3.75 1.51 0.13
CA LEU A 73 2.37 1.96 0.28
C LEU A 73 2.19 3.38 -0.27
N LEU A 74 3.13 4.29 0.01
CA LEU A 74 3.15 5.64 -0.56
C LEU A 74 3.27 5.58 -2.09
N TYR A 75 4.08 4.68 -2.64
CA TYR A 75 4.15 4.46 -4.09
C TYR A 75 2.78 4.06 -4.68
N ILE A 76 2.06 3.15 -4.03
CA ILE A 76 0.71 2.74 -4.47
C ILE A 76 -0.28 3.89 -4.35
N LEU A 77 -0.28 4.62 -3.23
CA LEU A 77 -1.17 5.76 -3.01
C LEU A 77 -0.90 6.89 -4.00
N LEU A 78 0.38 7.22 -4.27
CA LEU A 78 0.72 8.20 -5.31
C LEU A 78 0.25 7.74 -6.68
N LYS A 79 0.38 6.43 -6.98
CA LYS A 79 -0.13 5.87 -8.23
C LYS A 79 -1.65 6.00 -8.32
N ALA A 80 -2.37 5.81 -7.21
CA ALA A 80 -3.82 5.93 -7.16
C ALA A 80 -4.24 7.40 -7.36
N LEU A 81 -3.69 8.29 -6.55
CA LEU A 81 -4.04 9.70 -6.53
C LEU A 81 -3.69 10.44 -7.83
N LEU A 82 -2.58 10.07 -8.51
CA LEU A 82 -2.12 10.76 -9.72
C LEU A 82 -2.59 10.12 -11.05
N PHE A 83 -2.95 8.83 -11.08
CA PHE A 83 -3.18 8.08 -12.34
C PHE A 83 -4.55 7.39 -12.43
N HIS A 84 -5.59 7.90 -11.78
CA HIS A 84 -6.96 7.41 -12.03
C HIS A 84 -7.48 7.82 -13.41
N GLU A 85 -8.05 6.86 -14.15
CA GLU A 85 -8.73 7.05 -15.46
C GLU A 85 -9.77 8.18 -15.45
N THR A 86 -10.32 8.53 -14.28
CA THR A 86 -11.31 9.61 -14.08
C THR A 86 -10.71 11.03 -14.01
N HIS A 87 -9.42 11.19 -13.68
CA HIS A 87 -8.73 12.49 -13.65
C HIS A 87 -7.72 12.69 -14.78
N VAL A 88 -7.46 11.65 -15.59
CA VAL A 88 -6.60 11.80 -16.75
C VAL A 88 -7.33 12.64 -17.81
N THR A 89 -7.04 13.94 -17.81
CA THR A 89 -7.42 14.80 -18.94
C THR A 89 -6.90 14.19 -20.24
N PRO A 90 -7.65 14.24 -21.36
CA PRO A 90 -7.27 13.59 -22.62
C PRO A 90 -5.89 14.01 -23.14
N HIS A 91 -5.38 15.17 -22.70
CA HIS A 91 -4.02 15.64 -22.99
C HIS A 91 -2.92 14.87 -22.24
N LEU A 92 -3.21 14.36 -21.03
CA LEU A 92 -2.28 13.57 -20.23
C LEU A 92 -2.21 12.11 -20.74
N THR A 93 -3.36 11.54 -21.15
CA THR A 93 -3.41 10.19 -21.77
C THR A 93 -2.58 10.12 -23.04
N THR A 94 -2.67 11.14 -23.89
CA THR A 94 -1.92 11.21 -25.15
C THR A 94 -0.42 11.38 -24.91
N LYS A 95 -0.01 12.14 -23.89
CA LYS A 95 1.40 12.22 -23.47
C LYS A 95 1.91 10.90 -22.88
N LEU A 96 1.17 10.24 -21.98
CA LEU A 96 1.57 8.95 -21.43
C LEU A 96 1.71 7.88 -22.52
N PHE A 97 0.80 7.87 -23.50
CA PHE A 97 0.88 6.97 -24.64
C PHE A 97 2.10 7.26 -25.52
N HIS A 98 2.42 8.55 -25.74
CA HIS A 98 3.62 8.98 -26.48
C HIS A 98 4.93 8.57 -25.78
N PHE A 99 4.95 8.54 -24.44
CA PHE A 99 6.11 8.08 -23.66
C PHE A 99 6.11 6.56 -23.40
N ARG A 100 5.17 5.79 -23.94
CA ARG A 100 5.00 4.33 -23.67
C ARG A 100 4.79 4.01 -22.18
N LEU A 101 4.22 4.94 -21.43
CA LEU A 101 3.92 4.81 -19.99
C LEU A 101 2.56 4.16 -19.72
N SER A 102 1.98 3.46 -20.69
CA SER A 102 0.64 2.85 -20.61
C SER A 102 0.49 1.85 -19.45
N TYR A 103 1.59 1.30 -18.91
CA TYR A 103 1.60 0.42 -17.73
C TYR A 103 1.23 1.14 -16.41
N LEU A 104 1.30 2.48 -16.39
CA LEU A 104 0.87 3.27 -15.25
C LEU A 104 -0.65 3.37 -15.15
N ILE A 105 -1.36 3.18 -16.27
CA ILE A 105 -2.83 3.14 -16.33
C ILE A 105 -3.24 1.72 -15.93
N GLN A 106 -3.64 1.57 -14.68
CA GLN A 106 -4.05 0.29 -14.11
C GLN A 106 -5.47 0.42 -13.57
N ASN A 107 -6.28 -0.64 -13.71
CA ASN A 107 -7.64 -0.65 -13.19
C ASN A 107 -7.62 -0.33 -11.68
N SER A 108 -8.37 0.69 -11.27
CA SER A 108 -8.42 1.18 -9.89
C SER A 108 -8.64 0.06 -8.87
N MET A 109 -9.48 -0.93 -9.20
CA MET A 109 -9.77 -2.05 -8.30
C MET A 109 -8.55 -2.93 -8.01
N ASP A 110 -7.65 -3.10 -9.00
CA ASP A 110 -6.43 -3.85 -8.81
C ASP A 110 -5.42 -3.09 -7.94
N LEU A 111 -5.41 -1.76 -8.08
CA LEU A 111 -4.54 -0.89 -7.31
C LEU A 111 -4.98 -0.81 -5.84
N TYR A 112 -6.30 -0.74 -5.58
CA TYR A 112 -6.83 -0.82 -4.22
C TYR A 112 -6.61 -2.18 -3.58
N SER A 113 -6.80 -3.27 -4.33
CA SER A 113 -6.46 -4.61 -3.86
C SER A 113 -5.00 -4.68 -3.41
N GLN A 114 -4.10 -4.14 -4.23
CA GLN A 114 -2.68 -4.05 -3.86
C GLN A 114 -2.47 -3.16 -2.63
N GLY A 115 -3.08 -1.96 -2.58
CA GLY A 115 -2.99 -1.06 -1.43
C GLY A 115 -3.44 -1.69 -0.12
N VAL A 116 -4.55 -2.44 -0.14
CA VAL A 116 -5.07 -3.18 1.01
C VAL A 116 -4.09 -4.26 1.46
N ILE A 117 -3.46 -5.00 0.54
CA ILE A 117 -2.43 -5.98 0.90
C ILE A 117 -1.27 -5.31 1.63
N TRP A 118 -0.76 -4.18 1.12
CA TRP A 118 0.32 -3.43 1.77
C TRP A 118 -0.10 -2.91 3.16
N MET A 119 -1.35 -2.45 3.30
CA MET A 119 -1.90 -2.06 4.59
C MET A 119 -1.94 -3.23 5.57
N ILE A 120 -2.35 -4.42 5.14
CA ILE A 120 -2.39 -5.61 5.99
C ILE A 120 -1.00 -5.93 6.55
N TYR A 121 0.05 -5.86 5.72
CA TYR A 121 1.43 -6.04 6.18
C TYR A 121 1.86 -4.92 7.14
N LEU A 122 1.45 -3.67 6.90
CA LEU A 122 1.74 -2.55 7.81
C LEU A 122 1.06 -2.75 9.17
N TYR A 123 -0.20 -3.19 9.19
CA TYR A 123 -0.88 -3.56 10.44
C TYR A 123 -0.23 -4.77 11.12
N LEU A 124 0.18 -5.79 10.35
CA LEU A 124 0.86 -6.96 10.88
C LEU A 124 2.14 -6.56 11.62
N ILE A 125 3.01 -5.75 11.01
CA ILE A 125 4.24 -5.31 11.66
C ILE A 125 3.96 -4.38 12.85
N THR A 126 2.92 -3.55 12.78
CA THR A 126 2.51 -2.70 13.91
C THR A 126 2.05 -3.56 15.09
N VAL A 127 1.26 -4.61 14.88
CA VAL A 127 0.84 -5.56 15.93
C VAL A 127 2.05 -6.29 16.51
N ILE A 128 2.94 -6.83 15.67
CA ILE A 128 4.16 -7.50 16.11
C ILE A 128 5.06 -6.53 16.91
N SER A 129 5.18 -5.28 16.47
CA SER A 129 5.95 -4.26 17.20
C SER A 129 5.30 -3.92 18.55
N GLY A 130 3.96 -3.94 18.66
CA GLY A 130 3.26 -3.80 19.93
C GLY A 130 3.53 -4.96 20.90
N ILE A 131 3.61 -6.19 20.38
CA ILE A 131 4.03 -7.36 21.16
C ILE A 131 5.48 -7.18 21.63
N PHE A 132 6.40 -6.80 20.74
CA PHE A 132 7.79 -6.55 21.09
C PHE A 132 7.97 -5.42 22.10
N MET A 133 7.18 -4.35 22.00
CA MET A 133 7.15 -3.27 22.97
C MET A 133 6.74 -3.77 24.35
N SER A 134 5.70 -4.61 24.42
CA SER A 134 5.21 -5.18 25.69
C SER A 134 6.26 -6.04 26.40
N PHE A 135 7.14 -6.72 25.64
CA PHE A 135 8.27 -7.49 26.16
C PHE A 135 9.56 -6.67 26.34
N GLY A 136 9.56 -5.37 26.03
CA GLY A 136 10.76 -4.53 26.10
C GLY A 136 11.85 -4.92 25.10
N LEU A 137 11.47 -5.50 23.96
CA LEU A 137 12.38 -5.94 22.89
C LEU A 137 12.63 -4.85 21.84
N ILE A 138 11.82 -3.79 21.82
CA ILE A 138 12.01 -2.60 20.99
C ILE A 138 11.71 -1.31 21.76
N TYR A 139 12.17 -0.17 21.25
CA TYR A 139 11.77 1.13 21.77
C TYR A 139 10.29 1.45 21.49
N SER A 140 9.58 1.94 22.51
CA SER A 140 8.15 2.26 22.42
C SER A 140 7.80 3.28 21.34
N TRP A 141 8.68 4.25 21.07
CA TRP A 141 8.43 5.26 20.04
C TRP A 141 8.30 4.67 18.64
N ILE A 142 8.97 3.54 18.35
CA ILE A 142 8.91 2.86 17.04
C ILE A 142 7.52 2.26 16.81
N PHE A 143 6.93 1.68 17.86
CA PHE A 143 5.54 1.23 17.81
C PHE A 143 4.58 2.38 17.51
N PHE A 144 4.73 3.53 18.18
CA PHE A 144 3.88 4.69 17.92
C PHE A 144 4.05 5.25 16.51
N VAL A 145 5.27 5.26 15.95
CA VAL A 145 5.49 5.63 14.55
C VAL A 145 4.75 4.68 13.61
N GLY A 146 4.86 3.37 13.81
CA GLY A 146 4.13 2.38 13.01
C GLY A 146 2.61 2.52 13.11
N LEU A 147 2.09 2.80 14.31
CA LEU A 147 0.67 3.01 14.55
C LEU A 147 0.13 4.28 13.89
N ILE A 148 0.83 5.41 14.04
CA ILE A 148 0.43 6.66 13.39
C ILE A 148 0.42 6.48 11.87
N LEU A 149 1.47 5.84 11.33
CA LEU A 149 1.57 5.60 9.90
C LEU A 149 0.46 4.68 9.39
N SER A 150 0.10 3.62 10.12
CA SER A 150 -0.98 2.72 9.70
C SER A 150 -2.34 3.42 9.70
N VAL A 151 -2.64 4.22 10.73
CA VAL A 151 -3.88 5.01 10.80
C VAL A 151 -3.93 6.05 9.67
N LEU A 152 -2.86 6.81 9.46
CA LEU A 152 -2.79 7.79 8.38
C LEU A 152 -2.97 7.15 7.00
N SER A 153 -2.30 6.01 6.76
CA SER A 153 -2.41 5.26 5.51
C SER A 153 -3.85 4.80 5.26
N THR A 154 -4.54 4.31 6.30
CA THR A 154 -5.94 3.91 6.20
C THR A 154 -6.84 5.09 5.84
N VAL A 155 -6.68 6.23 6.53
CA VAL A 155 -7.48 7.43 6.26
C VAL A 155 -7.31 7.88 4.81
N ILE A 156 -6.07 7.96 4.32
CA ILE A 156 -5.79 8.37 2.94
C ILE A 156 -6.41 7.39 1.93
N LEU A 157 -6.23 6.08 2.14
CA LEU A 157 -6.74 5.07 1.22
C LEU A 157 -8.28 5.07 1.17
N VAL A 158 -8.95 5.20 2.32
CA VAL A 158 -10.41 5.24 2.38
C VAL A 158 -10.96 6.47 1.67
N PHE A 159 -10.39 7.66 1.90
CA PHE A 159 -10.83 8.88 1.22
C PHE A 159 -10.64 8.81 -0.30
N ASP A 160 -9.55 8.19 -0.76
CA ASP A 160 -9.28 7.99 -2.18
C ASP A 160 -10.34 7.08 -2.83
N VAL A 161 -10.64 5.94 -2.19
CA VAL A 161 -11.69 5.00 -2.62
C VAL A 161 -13.07 5.65 -2.65
N GLU A 162 -13.45 6.39 -1.60
CA GLU A 162 -14.74 7.10 -1.53
C GLU A 162 -14.89 8.13 -2.64
N SER A 163 -13.81 8.88 -2.91
CA SER A 163 -13.78 9.89 -3.97
C SER A 163 -14.03 9.25 -5.34
N GLU A 164 -13.46 8.07 -5.60
CA GLU A 164 -13.68 7.36 -6.86
C GLU A 164 -15.12 6.83 -7.00
N ILE A 165 -15.68 6.26 -5.93
CA ILE A 165 -17.06 5.74 -5.93
C ILE A 165 -18.05 6.86 -6.26
N ASN A 166 -17.86 8.04 -5.66
CA ASN A 166 -18.72 9.20 -5.90
C ASN A 166 -18.68 9.69 -7.36
N ILE A 167 -17.51 9.68 -8.00
CA ILE A 167 -17.36 10.06 -9.42
C ILE A 167 -18.13 9.09 -10.32
N LYS A 168 -17.97 7.77 -10.09
CA LYS A 168 -18.66 6.74 -10.88
C LYS A 168 -20.18 6.81 -10.72
N SER A 169 -20.68 7.07 -9.51
CA SER A 169 -22.11 7.24 -9.25
C SER A 169 -22.69 8.43 -10.03
N ASN A 170 -22.02 9.58 -9.99
CA ASN A 170 -22.46 10.76 -10.75
C ASN A 170 -22.49 10.51 -12.26
N GLN A 171 -21.46 9.86 -12.83
CA GLN A 171 -21.42 9.56 -14.26
C GLN A 171 -22.60 8.67 -14.71
N ASN A 172 -22.95 7.66 -13.91
CA ASN A 172 -24.09 6.77 -14.21
C ASN A 172 -25.43 7.53 -14.20
N ASN A 173 -25.63 8.42 -13.22
CA ASN A 173 -26.84 9.26 -13.13
C ASN A 173 -26.99 10.16 -14.38
N PHE A 174 -25.90 10.73 -14.91
CA PHE A 174 -25.93 11.51 -16.14
C PHE A 174 -26.28 10.69 -17.39
N ILE A 175 -25.86 9.42 -17.45
CA ILE A 175 -26.18 8.54 -18.58
C ILE A 175 -27.64 8.12 -18.52
N GLU A 176 -28.16 7.79 -17.34
CA GLU A 176 -29.56 7.41 -17.13
C GLU A 176 -30.53 8.56 -17.45
N ASP A 177 -30.18 9.80 -17.09
CA ASP A 177 -30.97 10.98 -17.45
C ASP A 177 -30.95 11.27 -18.96
N LYS A 178 -29.80 11.04 -19.62
CA LYS A 178 -29.69 11.15 -21.09
C LYS A 178 -30.48 10.05 -21.81
N THR A 179 -30.46 8.80 -21.35
CA THR A 179 -31.25 7.74 -21.97
C THR A 179 -32.74 7.91 -21.72
N ALA A 180 -33.13 8.40 -20.54
CA ALA A 180 -34.52 8.76 -20.23
C ALA A 180 -35.03 9.88 -21.16
N THR A 181 -34.29 10.99 -21.30
CA THR A 181 -34.66 12.10 -22.19
C THR A 181 -34.68 11.71 -23.66
N VAL A 182 -33.74 10.89 -24.14
CA VAL A 182 -33.75 10.38 -25.52
C VAL A 182 -34.96 9.46 -25.74
N SER A 183 -35.28 8.56 -24.81
CA SER A 183 -36.44 7.67 -24.93
C SER A 183 -37.78 8.42 -24.96
N LEU A 184 -37.90 9.51 -24.18
CA LEU A 184 -39.06 10.40 -24.20
C LEU A 184 -39.15 11.20 -25.51
N GLY A 185 -38.01 11.62 -26.07
CA GLY A 185 -37.94 12.28 -27.38
C GLY A 185 -38.42 11.38 -28.52
N TYR A 186 -38.00 10.11 -28.57
CA TYR A 186 -38.47 9.15 -29.57
C TYR A 186 -39.96 8.83 -29.43
N LYS A 187 -40.48 8.75 -28.19
CA LYS A 187 -41.90 8.50 -27.95
C LYS A 187 -42.79 9.66 -28.41
N LYS A 188 -42.27 10.90 -28.45
CA LYS A 188 -43.04 12.07 -28.88
C LYS A 188 -43.15 12.21 -30.41
N ILE A 189 -42.23 11.63 -31.17
CA ILE A 189 -42.18 11.74 -32.64
C ILE A 189 -43.08 10.69 -33.33
N GLN A 190 -43.54 9.65 -32.63
CA GLN A 190 -44.38 8.60 -33.23
C GLN A 190 -45.91 8.82 -33.10
N TYR A 191 -46.36 9.97 -32.59
CA TYR A 191 -47.79 10.27 -32.40
C TYR A 191 -48.27 11.59 -33.02
N GLU A 192 -47.48 12.19 -33.91
CA GLU A 192 -47.92 13.28 -34.81
C GLU A 192 -47.94 12.78 -36.26
#